data_AF-A0A452YJZ3-F1
#
_entry.id   AF-A0A452YJZ3-F1
#
_cell.length_a   1.000
_cell.length_b   1.000
_cell.length_c   1.000
_cell.angle_alpha   90.00
_cell.angle_beta   90.00
_cell.angle_gamma   90.00
#
_symmetry.space_group_name_H-M   'P 1'
#
loop_
_entity.id
_entity.type
_entity.pdbx_description
1 polymer ?
#
loop_
_entity_poly.entity_id
_entity_poly.type
_entity_poly.pdbx_seq_one_letter_code
_entity_poly.pdbx_strand_id
1 'polypeptide(L)'
;AGPHMATATASTSLRPPPSPSPPRLAGSLRQWCWGIPTHSSRRRAFHAHPRKRNTFLCAAVKGPEESFKKTIEVDRLIDMLRDANPRELDLIVVENILAFSEGFWVRLAARIDLCKLDDDKKDYEELAENVMNIVDRVVHKTDEKIEQSTDVLKAIISPVMNEGEDAMWPPRNPEALILMEKEISNREKEGQLDESFLSEVNAQLRQ
;
A
#
# COMPACT_ATOMS: atom_id res chain seq x y z
N ALA A 1 -71.57 -10.60 33.05
CA ALA A 1 -71.31 -9.50 34.00
C ALA A 1 -70.06 -9.85 34.79
N GLY A 2 -68.95 -9.16 34.53
CA GLY A 2 -67.70 -9.32 35.25
C GLY A 2 -66.90 -8.04 35.06
N PRO A 3 -66.84 -7.14 36.06
CA PRO A 3 -66.12 -5.90 35.93
C PRO A 3 -64.71 -5.97 36.53
N HIS A 4 -63.83 -5.24 35.85
CA HIS A 4 -62.69 -4.46 36.36
C HIS A 4 -61.57 -5.18 37.12
N MET A 5 -60.47 -5.40 36.40
CA MET A 5 -59.12 -5.13 36.92
C MET A 5 -58.60 -3.85 36.25
N ALA A 6 -58.41 -2.79 37.04
CA ALA A 6 -57.78 -1.55 36.63
C ALA A 6 -56.47 -1.37 37.41
N THR A 7 -55.37 -1.31 36.64
CA THR A 7 -54.22 -0.40 36.75
C THR A 7 -53.78 0.11 38.14
N ALA A 8 -52.53 -0.19 38.47
CA ALA A 8 -51.62 0.82 38.99
C ALA A 8 -50.17 0.60 38.51
N THR A 9 -49.61 1.69 38.02
CA THR A 9 -48.28 1.99 37.49
C THR A 9 -47.14 1.83 38.51
N ALA A 10 -45.96 1.43 38.03
CA ALA A 10 -44.69 1.90 38.58
C ALA A 10 -43.63 1.99 37.47
N SER A 11 -43.39 3.21 36.99
CA SER A 11 -42.18 3.59 36.24
C SER A 11 -40.98 3.59 37.17
N THR A 12 -39.94 2.82 36.85
CA THR A 12 -38.57 3.15 37.25
C THR A 12 -37.63 2.86 36.07
N SER A 13 -37.17 3.96 35.49
CA SER A 13 -36.09 4.04 34.52
C SER A 13 -34.75 3.95 35.24
N LEU A 14 -33.91 2.94 34.95
CA LEU A 14 -32.46 3.00 35.19
C LEU A 14 -31.69 2.15 34.15
N ARG A 15 -31.22 2.85 33.10
CA ARG A 15 -29.92 2.75 32.40
C ARG A 15 -29.37 1.37 31.95
N PRO A 16 -29.17 1.12 30.64
CA PRO A 16 -28.33 0.01 30.18
C PRO A 16 -26.83 0.30 30.42
N PRO A 17 -26.00 -0.73 30.66
CA PRO A 17 -24.56 -0.58 30.85
C PRO A 17 -23.89 -0.08 29.55
N PRO A 18 -22.78 0.68 29.63
CA PRO A 18 -22.06 1.11 28.45
C PRO A 18 -21.47 -0.08 27.71
N SER A 19 -21.72 -0.14 26.41
CA SER A 19 -21.14 -1.08 25.47
C SER A 19 -19.61 -0.91 25.41
N PRO A 20 -18.83 -2.01 25.35
CA PRO A 20 -17.41 -1.92 25.08
C PRO A 20 -17.22 -1.43 23.65
N SER A 21 -16.57 -0.27 23.52
CA SER A 21 -16.18 0.28 22.23
C SER A 21 -15.15 -0.63 21.56
N PRO A 22 -15.18 -0.81 20.23
CA PRO A 22 -14.15 -1.55 19.52
C PRO A 22 -12.81 -0.79 19.61
N PRO A 23 -11.66 -1.48 19.68
CA PRO A 23 -10.38 -0.83 19.70
C PRO A 23 -10.20 -0.07 18.38
N ARG A 24 -10.04 1.25 18.48
CA ARG A 24 -9.60 2.10 17.38
C ARG A 24 -8.18 1.67 17.03
N LEU A 25 -8.04 0.88 15.97
CA LEU A 25 -6.76 0.74 15.27
C LEU A 25 -6.48 2.09 14.62
N ALA A 26 -5.80 2.95 15.37
CA ALA A 26 -5.10 4.09 14.81
C ALA A 26 -4.01 3.52 13.89
N GLY A 27 -4.31 3.45 12.60
CA GLY A 27 -3.32 3.26 11.54
C GLY A 27 -2.35 4.44 11.60
N SER A 28 -1.32 4.31 12.42
CA SER A 28 -0.17 5.19 12.42
C SER A 28 0.58 4.89 11.12
N LEU A 29 0.26 5.64 10.05
CA LEU A 29 1.24 5.89 9.01
C LEU A 29 2.43 6.57 9.68
N ARG A 30 3.41 5.78 10.10
CA ARG A 30 4.70 6.31 10.53
C ARG A 30 5.40 6.80 9.27
N GLN A 31 5.25 8.09 9.06
CA GLN A 31 6.13 8.94 8.29
C GLN A 31 7.55 8.76 8.84
N TRP A 32 8.42 8.08 8.09
CA TRP A 32 9.82 7.95 8.44
C TRP A 32 10.54 9.27 8.13
N CYS A 33 10.59 10.17 9.12
CA CYS A 33 11.44 11.35 9.10
C CYS A 33 12.84 10.97 9.62
N TRP A 34 13.84 11.01 8.75
CA TRP A 34 15.25 10.85 9.15
C TRP A 34 15.71 12.06 9.98
N GLY A 35 15.91 11.86 11.28
CA GLY A 35 16.52 12.82 12.19
C GLY A 35 18.05 12.81 12.09
N ILE A 36 18.66 14.00 12.10
CA ILE A 36 20.11 14.21 12.14
C ILE A 36 20.61 14.00 13.58
N PRO A 37 21.70 13.22 13.81
CA PRO A 37 22.33 13.17 15.12
C PRO A 37 23.12 14.45 15.43
N THR A 38 22.76 15.12 16.51
CA THR A 38 23.58 16.14 17.17
C THR A 38 24.64 15.46 18.03
N HIS A 39 25.92 15.72 17.76
CA HIS A 39 26.98 15.48 18.73
C HIS A 39 27.79 16.74 18.91
N SER A 40 27.65 17.34 20.10
CA SER A 40 28.48 18.44 20.57
C SER A 40 29.84 17.91 21.05
N SER A 41 30.94 18.47 20.58
CA SER A 41 32.06 18.89 21.46
C SER A 41 33.17 19.67 20.75
N ARG A 42 33.41 20.85 21.32
CA ARG A 42 34.71 21.50 21.58
C ARG A 42 35.43 22.25 20.44
N ARG A 43 35.35 23.57 20.59
CA ARG A 43 36.07 24.65 19.89
C ARG A 43 37.59 24.46 19.85
N ARG A 44 38.19 24.84 18.72
CA ARG A 44 39.46 25.61 18.70
C ARG A 44 39.41 26.59 17.52
N ALA A 45 39.94 27.77 17.72
CA ALA A 45 39.54 28.99 17.03
C ALA A 45 40.60 29.52 16.04
N PHE A 46 40.08 30.11 14.96
CA PHE A 46 40.61 31.14 14.05
C PHE A 46 41.99 30.97 13.39
N HIS A 47 41.97 31.00 12.06
CA HIS A 47 42.61 32.07 11.28
C HIS A 47 41.79 32.35 10.02
N ALA A 48 41.42 33.62 9.83
CA ALA A 48 40.71 34.13 8.67
C ALA A 48 41.69 34.67 7.63
N HIS A 49 41.45 34.40 6.35
CA HIS A 49 41.76 35.34 5.28
C HIS A 49 40.66 35.32 4.21
N PRO A 50 40.25 36.49 3.68
CA PRO A 50 39.11 36.61 2.77
C PRO A 50 39.59 36.53 1.32
N ARG A 51 38.85 35.86 0.42
CA ARG A 51 38.66 36.34 -0.96
C ARG A 51 37.75 35.46 -1.82
N LYS A 52 36.99 36.19 -2.64
CA LYS A 52 36.18 35.82 -3.81
C LYS A 52 34.86 35.09 -3.53
N ARG A 53 33.80 35.91 -3.47
CA ARG A 53 32.45 35.54 -3.91
C ARG A 53 32.52 35.14 -5.39
N ASN A 54 32.57 33.84 -5.68
CA ASN A 54 32.03 33.33 -6.93
C ASN A 54 30.64 32.82 -6.60
N THR A 55 29.63 33.58 -7.02
CA THR A 55 28.25 33.11 -7.06
C THR A 55 28.18 32.05 -8.15
N PHE A 56 28.52 30.81 -7.82
CA PHE A 56 28.15 29.69 -8.67
C PHE A 56 26.65 29.49 -8.49
N LEU A 57 25.90 29.92 -9.50
CA LEU A 57 24.55 29.45 -9.75
C LEU A 57 24.63 27.93 -9.88
N CYS A 58 24.36 27.22 -8.78
CA CYS A 58 24.22 25.78 -8.79
C CYS A 58 22.87 25.50 -9.44
N ALA A 59 22.87 25.28 -10.76
CA ALA A 59 21.84 24.44 -11.35
C ALA A 59 21.92 23.11 -10.59
N ALA A 60 20.90 22.80 -9.79
CA ALA A 60 20.84 21.56 -9.02
C ALA A 60 20.75 20.38 -10.00
N VAL A 61 21.90 19.97 -10.53
CA VAL A 61 22.10 18.59 -10.97
C VAL A 61 21.84 17.78 -9.71
N LYS A 62 20.81 16.92 -9.73
CA LYS A 62 20.65 15.86 -8.71
C LYS A 62 22.01 15.18 -8.56
N GLY A 63 22.71 15.48 -7.48
CA GLY A 63 24.15 15.25 -7.41
C GLY A 63 24.49 13.77 -7.26
N PRO A 64 25.77 13.39 -7.48
CA PRO A 64 26.25 12.02 -7.23
C PRO A 64 26.02 11.52 -5.79
N GLU A 65 25.79 12.44 -4.85
CA GLU A 65 25.43 12.12 -3.47
C GLU A 65 24.04 11.46 -3.33
N GLU A 66 23.07 11.79 -4.20
CA GLU A 66 21.73 11.19 -4.14
C GLU A 66 21.74 9.75 -4.66
N SER A 67 22.50 9.47 -5.72
CA SER A 67 22.69 8.10 -6.22
C SER A 67 23.37 7.21 -5.20
N PHE A 68 24.38 7.72 -4.49
CA PHE A 68 25.09 6.95 -3.46
C PHE A 68 24.19 6.63 -2.26
N LYS A 69 23.35 7.57 -1.82
CA LYS A 69 22.35 7.33 -0.76
C LYS A 69 21.39 6.20 -1.15
N LYS A 70 20.89 6.21 -2.39
CA LYS A 70 20.03 5.14 -2.92
C LYS A 70 20.74 3.79 -2.93
N THR A 71 22.01 3.74 -3.32
CA THR A 71 22.79 2.49 -3.27
C THR A 71 22.93 1.97 -1.84
N ILE A 72 23.19 2.84 -0.86
CA ILE A 72 23.25 2.46 0.55
C ILE A 72 21.91 1.90 1.04
N GLU A 73 20.79 2.51 0.64
CA GLU A 73 19.46 2.04 1.02
C GLU A 73 19.14 0.66 0.45
N VAL A 74 19.47 0.44 -0.83
CA VAL A 74 19.35 -0.89 -1.47
C VAL A 74 20.23 -1.92 -0.76
N ASP A 75 21.47 -1.54 -0.43
CA ASP A 75 22.39 -2.41 0.31
C ASP A 75 21.83 -2.83 1.67
N ARG A 76 21.25 -1.88 2.42
CA ARG A 76 20.58 -2.18 3.69
C ARG A 76 19.39 -3.10 3.53
N LEU A 77 18.60 -2.94 2.45
CA LEU A 77 17.49 -3.83 2.15
C LEU A 77 17.99 -5.25 1.85
N ILE A 78 19.07 -5.40 1.07
CA ILE A 78 19.68 -6.71 0.81
C ILE A 78 20.16 -7.36 2.11
N ASP A 79 20.77 -6.59 3.01
CA ASP A 79 21.21 -7.10 4.32
C ASP A 79 20.02 -7.56 5.16
N MET A 80 18.93 -6.78 5.23
CA MET A 80 17.72 -7.19 5.95
C MET A 80 17.07 -8.45 5.37
N LEU A 81 17.01 -8.57 4.05
CA LEU A 81 16.43 -9.74 3.38
C LEU A 81 17.27 -11.00 3.63
N ARG A 82 18.60 -10.87 3.62
CA ARG A 82 19.52 -11.97 3.88
C ARG A 82 19.42 -12.49 5.31
N ASP A 83 19.25 -11.58 6.28
CA ASP A 83 19.22 -11.93 7.70
C ASP A 83 17.82 -12.35 8.20
N ALA A 84 16.78 -12.16 7.37
CA ALA A 84 15.40 -12.48 7.72
C ALA A 84 15.11 -13.98 7.72
N ASN A 85 14.23 -14.42 8.63
CA ASN A 85 13.65 -15.76 8.54
C ASN A 85 12.55 -15.82 7.46
N PRO A 86 12.09 -17.02 7.02
CA PRO A 86 11.12 -17.12 5.92
C PRO A 86 9.81 -16.34 6.11
N ARG A 87 9.31 -16.21 7.35
CA ARG A 87 8.07 -15.45 7.61
C ARG A 87 8.30 -13.95 7.56
N GLU A 88 9.45 -13.49 8.06
CA GLU A 88 9.86 -12.09 7.99
C GLU A 88 10.20 -11.68 6.57
N LEU A 89 10.81 -12.58 5.79
CA LEU A 89 11.14 -12.35 4.38
C LEU A 89 9.90 -11.99 3.58
N ASP A 90 8.82 -12.78 3.70
CA ASP A 90 7.54 -12.50 3.04
C ASP A 90 7.02 -11.10 3.36
N LEU A 91 7.07 -10.70 4.64
CA LEU A 91 6.60 -9.39 5.09
C LEU A 91 7.47 -8.25 4.55
N ILE A 92 8.79 -8.38 4.64
CA ILE A 92 9.73 -7.36 4.15
C ILE A 92 9.53 -7.15 2.65
N VAL A 93 9.35 -8.23 1.88
CA VAL A 93 9.11 -8.14 0.44
C VAL A 93 7.77 -7.47 0.13
N VAL A 94 6.69 -7.83 0.82
CA VAL A 94 5.37 -7.22 0.60
C VAL A 94 5.38 -5.72 0.94
N GLU A 95 5.99 -5.34 2.07
CA GLU A 95 6.04 -3.94 2.51
C GLU A 95 6.91 -3.06 1.61
N ASN A 96 7.92 -3.64 0.96
CA ASN A 96 8.87 -2.93 0.13
C ASN A 96 8.70 -3.28 -1.36
N ILE A 97 7.51 -3.71 -1.80
CA ILE A 97 7.30 -4.23 -3.16
C ILE A 97 7.81 -3.31 -4.28
N LEU A 98 7.70 -1.99 -4.09
CA LEU A 98 8.17 -0.98 -5.06
C LEU A 98 9.69 -0.79 -5.07
N ALA A 99 10.41 -1.29 -4.06
CA ALA A 99 11.87 -1.21 -3.98
C ALA A 99 12.57 -2.24 -4.87
N PHE A 100 11.89 -3.33 -5.26
CA PHE A 100 12.41 -4.41 -6.12
C PHE A 100 12.46 -4.02 -7.61
N SER A 101 13.03 -2.85 -7.87
CA SER A 101 13.26 -2.30 -9.21
C SER A 101 14.51 -2.92 -9.87
N GLU A 102 14.74 -2.62 -11.15
CA GLU A 102 15.97 -3.00 -11.87
C GLU A 102 17.25 -2.67 -11.06
N GLY A 103 17.28 -1.50 -10.42
CA GLY A 103 18.43 -1.07 -9.62
C GLY A 103 18.71 -1.97 -8.41
N PHE A 104 17.68 -2.59 -7.82
CA PHE A 104 17.84 -3.57 -6.75
C PHE A 104 18.53 -4.83 -7.29
N TRP A 105 18.02 -5.39 -8.39
CA TRP A 105 18.55 -6.62 -8.99
C TRP A 105 19.98 -6.45 -9.50
N VAL A 106 20.30 -5.31 -10.11
CA VAL A 106 21.67 -4.97 -10.53
C VAL A 106 22.60 -4.88 -9.31
N ARG A 107 22.16 -4.30 -8.20
CA ARG A 107 22.98 -4.20 -6.99
C ARG A 107 23.20 -5.57 -6.33
N LEU A 108 22.18 -6.42 -6.31
CA LEU A 108 22.26 -7.78 -5.82
C LEU A 108 23.24 -8.62 -6.67
N ALA A 109 23.14 -8.55 -7.99
CA ALA A 109 24.10 -9.19 -8.91
C ALA A 109 25.54 -8.73 -8.64
N ALA A 110 25.75 -7.41 -8.46
CA ALA A 110 27.06 -6.88 -8.11
C ALA A 110 27.58 -7.37 -6.74
N ARG A 111 26.71 -7.73 -5.78
CA ARG A 111 27.13 -8.36 -4.52
C ARG A 111 27.49 -9.83 -4.70
N ILE A 112 26.72 -10.56 -5.50
CA ILE A 112 27.01 -11.95 -5.89
C ILE A 112 28.40 -12.04 -6.54
N ASP A 113 28.72 -11.11 -7.45
CA ASP A 113 30.04 -11.06 -8.12
C ASP A 113 31.21 -10.74 -7.17
N LEU A 114 30.93 -10.12 -6.02
CA LEU A 114 31.93 -9.79 -5.00
C LEU A 114 32.11 -10.90 -3.95
N CYS A 115 31.28 -11.94 -3.97
CA CYS A 115 31.45 -13.09 -3.09
C CYS A 115 32.77 -13.81 -3.36
N LYS A 116 33.49 -14.15 -2.29
CA LYS A 116 34.75 -14.88 -2.37
C LYS A 116 34.57 -16.38 -2.18
N LEU A 117 33.50 -16.77 -1.49
CA LEU A 117 33.15 -18.15 -1.20
C LEU A 117 31.98 -18.56 -2.08
N ASP A 118 32.03 -19.78 -2.62
CA ASP A 118 30.94 -20.34 -3.42
C ASP A 118 29.66 -20.53 -2.58
N ASP A 119 29.79 -20.81 -1.28
CA ASP A 119 28.66 -20.90 -0.36
C ASP A 119 27.93 -19.55 -0.24
N ASP A 120 28.66 -18.44 -0.02
CA ASP A 120 28.05 -17.10 0.04
C ASP A 120 27.35 -16.74 -1.27
N LYS A 121 27.93 -17.14 -2.40
CA LYS A 121 27.33 -16.95 -3.72
C LYS A 121 26.00 -17.70 -3.81
N LYS A 122 25.98 -18.95 -3.36
CA LYS A 122 24.80 -19.81 -3.41
C LYS A 122 23.66 -19.27 -2.54
N ASP A 123 23.97 -18.75 -1.36
CA ASP A 123 23.00 -18.12 -0.46
C ASP A 123 22.31 -16.92 -1.12
N TYR A 124 23.07 -16.07 -1.83
CA TYR A 124 22.48 -14.93 -2.54
C TYR A 124 21.66 -15.33 -3.76
N GLU A 125 22.04 -16.39 -4.47
CA GLU A 125 21.23 -16.95 -5.57
C GLU A 125 19.88 -17.46 -5.06
N GLU A 126 19.88 -18.22 -3.95
CA GLU A 126 18.66 -18.70 -3.31
C GLU A 126 17.81 -17.53 -2.78
N LEU A 127 18.44 -16.52 -2.18
CA LEU A 127 17.74 -15.30 -1.76
C LEU A 127 17.06 -14.60 -2.94
N ALA A 128 17.74 -14.48 -4.09
CA ALA A 128 17.18 -13.85 -5.28
C ALA A 128 15.95 -14.62 -5.79
N GLU A 129 16.04 -15.95 -5.86
CA GLU A 129 14.93 -16.82 -6.26
C GLU A 129 13.74 -16.68 -5.30
N ASN A 130 14.00 -16.71 -3.99
CA ASN A 130 12.95 -16.57 -2.98
C ASN A 130 12.24 -15.21 -3.07
N VAL A 131 13.00 -14.11 -3.15
CA VAL A 131 12.43 -12.76 -3.30
C VAL A 131 11.61 -12.66 -4.59
N MET A 132 12.15 -13.15 -5.70
CA MET A 132 11.46 -13.10 -6.99
C MET A 132 10.14 -13.89 -6.96
N ASN A 133 10.15 -15.07 -6.37
CA ASN A 133 8.95 -15.90 -6.20
C ASN A 133 7.87 -15.22 -5.33
N ILE A 134 8.27 -14.44 -4.31
CA ILE A 134 7.32 -13.69 -3.49
C ILE A 134 6.73 -12.52 -4.28
N VAL A 135 7.59 -11.73 -4.96
CA VAL A 135 7.17 -10.60 -5.80
C VAL A 135 6.18 -11.06 -6.86
N ASP A 136 6.49 -12.15 -7.57
CA ASP A 136 5.65 -12.72 -8.61
C ASP A 136 4.25 -13.10 -8.09
N ARG A 137 4.18 -13.77 -6.93
CA ARG A 137 2.91 -14.10 -6.28
C ARG A 137 2.08 -12.86 -5.92
N VAL A 138 2.74 -11.79 -5.45
CA VAL A 138 2.05 -10.54 -5.09
C VAL A 138 1.48 -9.85 -6.33
N VAL A 139 2.26 -9.78 -7.41
CA VAL A 139 1.83 -9.20 -8.68
C VAL A 139 0.65 -9.99 -9.24
N HIS A 140 0.79 -11.31 -9.39
CA HIS A 140 -0.29 -12.17 -9.91
C HIS A 140 -1.58 -12.06 -9.10
N LYS A 141 -1.49 -12.07 -7.77
CA LYS A 141 -2.68 -11.94 -6.92
C LYS A 141 -3.34 -10.56 -7.03
N THR A 142 -2.54 -9.52 -7.27
CA THR A 142 -3.05 -8.16 -7.47
C THR A 142 -3.75 -8.05 -8.82
N ASP A 143 -3.16 -8.60 -9.88
CA ASP A 143 -3.76 -8.64 -11.22
C ASP A 143 -5.08 -9.42 -11.21
N GLU A 144 -5.11 -10.59 -10.57
CA GLU A 144 -6.34 -11.37 -10.40
C GLU A 144 -7.44 -10.57 -9.69
N LYS A 145 -7.10 -9.82 -8.64
CA LYS A 145 -8.05 -9.01 -7.88
C LYS A 145 -8.58 -7.82 -8.70
N ILE A 146 -7.71 -7.19 -9.49
CA ILE A 146 -8.04 -6.12 -10.42
C ILE A 146 -9.04 -6.65 -11.46
N GLU A 147 -8.74 -7.79 -12.09
CA GLU A 147 -9.62 -8.38 -13.10
C GLU A 147 -10.95 -8.82 -12.51
N GLN A 148 -10.94 -9.48 -11.34
CA GLN A 148 -12.17 -9.87 -10.64
C GLN A 148 -13.06 -8.66 -10.34
N SER A 149 -12.48 -7.56 -9.82
CA SER A 149 -13.24 -6.34 -9.53
C SER A 149 -13.74 -5.69 -10.83
N THR A 150 -12.94 -5.72 -11.89
CA THR A 150 -13.31 -5.18 -13.20
C THR A 150 -14.45 -5.96 -13.83
N ASP A 151 -14.43 -7.29 -13.75
CA ASP A 151 -15.51 -8.15 -14.27
C ASP A 151 -16.80 -7.97 -13.48
N VAL A 152 -16.69 -7.78 -12.16
CA VAL A 152 -17.86 -7.42 -11.33
C VAL A 152 -18.46 -6.09 -11.78
N LEU A 153 -17.61 -5.07 -11.95
CA LEU A 153 -18.04 -3.75 -12.41
C LEU A 153 -18.65 -3.79 -13.82
N LYS A 154 -17.99 -4.45 -14.78
CA LYS A 154 -18.47 -4.64 -16.16
C LYS A 154 -19.86 -5.25 -16.16
N ALA A 155 -20.10 -6.28 -15.35
CA ALA A 155 -21.42 -6.91 -15.28
C ALA A 155 -22.49 -5.97 -14.70
N ILE A 156 -22.14 -5.12 -13.74
CA ILE A 156 -23.06 -4.10 -13.20
C ILE A 156 -23.41 -3.07 -14.27
N ILE A 157 -22.43 -2.56 -15.02
CA ILE A 157 -22.65 -1.51 -16.03
C ILE A 157 -23.11 -2.06 -17.38
N SER A 158 -23.02 -3.36 -17.61
CA SER A 158 -23.39 -4.02 -18.87
C SER A 158 -24.80 -3.63 -19.36
N PRO A 159 -25.85 -3.54 -18.54
CA PRO A 159 -27.19 -3.15 -19.01
C PRO A 159 -27.27 -1.73 -19.60
N VAL A 160 -26.37 -0.83 -19.21
CA VAL A 160 -26.33 0.56 -19.70
C VAL A 160 -25.29 0.78 -20.80
N MET A 161 -24.46 -0.22 -21.11
CA MET A 161 -23.51 -0.17 -22.21
C MET A 161 -24.21 -0.58 -23.51
N ASN A 162 -24.53 0.39 -24.38
CA ASN A 162 -25.00 0.10 -25.73
C ASN A 162 -23.81 -0.37 -26.58
N GLU A 163 -23.85 -1.61 -27.11
CA GLU A 163 -22.82 -2.11 -28.02
C GLU A 163 -22.79 -1.27 -29.31
N GLY A 164 -21.79 -0.39 -29.45
CA GLY A 164 -21.49 0.34 -30.69
C GLY A 164 -21.86 1.83 -30.73
N GLU A 165 -22.40 2.41 -29.66
CA GLU A 165 -22.66 3.86 -29.56
C GLU A 165 -21.85 4.46 -28.40
N ASP A 166 -21.33 5.68 -28.58
CA ASP A 166 -20.61 6.40 -27.52
C ASP A 166 -21.55 6.55 -26.31
N ALA A 167 -21.23 5.87 -25.20
CA ALA A 167 -22.16 5.68 -24.11
C ALA A 167 -22.55 7.03 -23.51
N MET A 168 -23.79 7.47 -23.75
CA MET A 168 -24.27 8.74 -23.21
C MET A 168 -24.37 8.64 -21.68
N TRP A 169 -23.45 9.33 -21.00
CA TRP A 169 -23.40 9.40 -19.54
C TRP A 169 -24.00 10.73 -19.03
N PRO A 170 -24.91 10.72 -18.05
CA PRO A 170 -25.43 9.55 -17.32
C PRO A 170 -26.47 8.74 -18.13
N PRO A 171 -26.62 7.42 -17.87
CA PRO A 171 -27.60 6.57 -18.54
C PRO A 171 -29.03 7.05 -18.29
N ARG A 172 -29.86 7.10 -19.34
CA ARG A 172 -31.25 7.62 -19.26
C ARG A 172 -32.33 6.58 -19.52
N ASN A 173 -31.97 5.37 -19.95
CA ASN A 173 -32.94 4.32 -20.23
C ASN A 173 -33.47 3.75 -18.88
N PRO A 174 -34.77 3.92 -18.57
CA PRO A 174 -35.32 3.45 -17.30
C PRO A 174 -35.25 1.93 -17.14
N GLU A 175 -35.39 1.16 -18.21
CA GLU A 175 -35.32 -0.31 -18.14
C GLU A 175 -33.89 -0.79 -17.84
N ALA A 176 -32.89 -0.18 -18.48
CA ALA A 176 -31.48 -0.47 -18.21
C ALA A 176 -31.08 -0.12 -16.77
N LEU A 177 -31.59 1.00 -16.24
CA LEU A 177 -31.36 1.40 -14.85
C LEU A 177 -31.95 0.39 -13.85
N ILE A 178 -33.16 -0.13 -14.11
CA ILE A 178 -33.79 -1.17 -13.27
C ILE A 178 -32.94 -2.46 -13.29
N LEU A 179 -32.41 -2.85 -14.45
CA LEU A 179 -31.54 -4.03 -14.56
C LEU A 179 -30.21 -3.84 -13.81
N MET A 180 -29.60 -2.65 -13.92
CA MET A 180 -28.38 -2.32 -13.19
C MET A 180 -28.62 -2.30 -11.66
N GLU A 181 -29.72 -1.72 -11.18
CA GLU A 181 -30.08 -1.72 -9.75
C GLU A 181 -30.30 -3.15 -9.22
N LYS A 182 -30.92 -4.01 -10.03
CA LYS A 182 -31.08 -5.43 -9.72
C LYS A 182 -29.73 -6.14 -9.62
N GLU A 183 -28.80 -5.86 -10.52
CA GLU A 183 -27.47 -6.47 -10.49
C GLU A 183 -26.69 -6.03 -9.24
N ILE A 184 -26.70 -4.73 -8.91
CA ILE A 184 -26.11 -4.21 -7.66
C ILE A 184 -26.68 -4.95 -6.44
N SER A 185 -28.01 -5.07 -6.36
CA SER A 185 -28.69 -5.75 -5.24
C SER A 185 -28.34 -7.25 -5.14
N ASN A 186 -28.09 -7.92 -6.26
CA ASN A 186 -27.67 -9.33 -6.27
C ASN A 186 -26.24 -9.47 -5.75
N ARG A 187 -25.32 -8.66 -6.28
CA ARG A 187 -23.89 -8.67 -5.91
C ARG A 187 -23.65 -8.29 -4.45
N GLU A 188 -24.46 -7.37 -3.92
CA GLU A 188 -24.44 -7.03 -2.50
C GLU A 188 -24.80 -8.23 -1.62
N LYS A 189 -25.84 -8.99 -1.99
CA LYS A 189 -26.24 -10.22 -1.26
C LYS A 189 -25.19 -11.32 -1.33
N GLU A 190 -24.46 -11.40 -2.44
CA GLU A 190 -23.34 -12.33 -2.63
C GLU A 190 -22.06 -11.86 -1.91
N GLY A 191 -22.05 -10.66 -1.34
CA GLY A 191 -20.91 -10.10 -0.61
C GLY A 191 -19.76 -9.65 -1.53
N GLN A 192 -20.03 -9.44 -2.83
CA GLN A 192 -19.02 -9.04 -3.81
C GLN A 192 -18.78 -7.52 -3.87
N LEU A 193 -19.66 -6.73 -3.24
CA LEU A 193 -19.57 -5.26 -3.17
C LEU A 193 -19.01 -4.79 -1.83
N ASP A 194 -17.87 -5.34 -1.42
CA ASP A 194 -17.22 -4.98 -0.17
C ASP A 194 -16.33 -3.73 -0.29
N GLU A 195 -15.79 -3.27 0.83
CA GLU A 195 -14.90 -2.10 0.87
C GLU A 195 -13.65 -2.29 0.01
N SER A 196 -13.18 -3.53 -0.12
CA SER A 196 -12.04 -3.90 -0.93
C SER A 196 -12.33 -3.70 -2.42
N PHE A 197 -13.49 -4.14 -2.90
CA PHE A 197 -13.97 -3.90 -4.26
C PHE A 197 -14.14 -2.39 -4.54
N LEU A 198 -14.82 -1.66 -3.65
CA LEU A 198 -15.06 -0.22 -3.85
C LEU A 198 -13.75 0.59 -3.89
N SER A 199 -12.79 0.23 -3.05
CA SER A 199 -11.45 0.83 -3.05
C SER A 199 -10.72 0.57 -4.36
N GLU A 200 -10.79 -0.65 -4.89
CA GLU A 200 -10.17 -1.05 -6.15
C GLU A 200 -10.75 -0.27 -7.33
N VAL A 201 -12.07 -0.26 -7.48
CA VAL A 201 -12.75 0.47 -8.56
C VAL A 201 -12.48 1.98 -8.48
N ASN A 202 -12.53 2.58 -7.29
CA ASN A 202 -12.22 4.00 -7.13
C ASN A 202 -10.75 4.31 -7.43
N ALA A 203 -9.82 3.39 -7.16
CA ALA A 203 -8.41 3.57 -7.53
C ALA A 203 -8.24 3.57 -9.06
N GLN A 204 -8.89 2.64 -9.76
CA GLN A 204 -8.86 2.56 -11.23
C GLN A 204 -9.42 3.81 -11.90
N LEU A 205 -10.53 4.35 -11.39
CA LEU A 205 -11.16 5.56 -11.96
C LEU A 205 -10.33 6.84 -11.81
N ARG A 206 -9.26 6.82 -11.00
CA ARG A 206 -8.36 7.95 -10.79
C ARG A 206 -7.10 7.90 -11.65
N GLN A 207 -6.84 6.76 -12.30
CA GLN A 207 -5.71 6.56 -13.21
C GLN A 207 -6.04 7.15 -14.58
#